data_AF-A0A1S1V5C0-F1
#
_entry.id   AF-A0A1S1V5C0-F1
#
_cell.length_a   1.000
_cell.length_b   1.000
_cell.length_c   1.000
_cell.angle_alpha   90.00
_cell.angle_beta   90.00
_cell.angle_gamma   90.00
#
_symmetry.space_group_name_H-M   'P 1'
#
loop_
_entity.id
_entity.type
_entity.pdbx_description
1 polymer ?
#
loop_
_entity_poly.entity_id
_entity_poly.type
_entity_poly.pdbx_seq_one_letter_code
_entity_poly.pdbx_strand_id
1 'polypeptide(L)'
;MKIFKGLYSDSNIAINNNLTNAEKACLIAEELGHHYTTVGDILDQSEVSNRKLEKTAHNWEYEKLIGLIDLVNAYKSGVRNRHELAYFLEVTEEFIESALNYYREKHGLFATVDNYIVYFEPLGVFEIF
;
A
#
# COMPACT_ATOMS: atom_id res chain seq x y z
N MET A 1 14.37 -12.41 18.83
CA MET A 1 14.83 -12.87 17.50
C MET A 1 13.92 -12.22 16.48
N LYS A 2 14.40 -11.22 15.72
CA LYS A 2 13.60 -10.56 14.67
C LYS A 2 13.51 -11.58 13.53
N ILE A 3 12.31 -12.11 13.27
CA ILE A 3 12.11 -13.06 12.16
C ILE A 3 12.27 -12.26 10.88
N PHE A 4 13.25 -12.67 10.09
CA PHE A 4 13.56 -12.07 8.81
C PHE A 4 12.40 -12.32 7.82
N LYS A 5 11.73 -11.27 7.37
CA LYS A 5 10.57 -11.38 6.46
C LYS A 5 11.01 -11.30 4.98
N GLY A 6 11.92 -10.38 4.64
CA GLY A 6 12.57 -10.29 3.32
C GLY A 6 13.92 -9.56 3.34
N LEU A 7 14.75 -9.80 2.31
CA LEU A 7 16.04 -9.13 2.03
C LEU A 7 16.05 -8.66 0.59
N TYR A 8 16.34 -7.38 0.35
CA TYR A 8 16.83 -6.93 -0.94
C TYR A 8 18.38 -6.94 -0.98
N SER A 9 18.98 -7.60 -1.96
CA SER A 9 20.42 -7.55 -2.23
C SER A 9 20.70 -7.82 -3.72
N ASP A 10 21.50 -6.97 -4.37
CA ASP A 10 21.93 -7.14 -5.76
C ASP A 10 20.78 -7.49 -6.73
N SER A 11 19.68 -6.74 -6.66
CA SER A 11 18.47 -6.96 -7.47
C SER A 11 17.77 -8.31 -7.25
N ASN A 12 18.09 -9.00 -6.17
CA ASN A 12 17.39 -10.21 -5.71
C ASN A 12 16.62 -9.90 -4.43
N ILE A 13 15.38 -10.37 -4.35
CA ILE A 13 14.57 -10.30 -3.14
C ILE A 13 14.46 -11.71 -2.56
N ALA A 14 15.07 -11.93 -1.40
CA ALA A 14 14.86 -13.15 -0.63
C ALA A 14 13.62 -12.97 0.25
N ILE A 15 12.71 -13.94 0.25
CA ILE A 15 11.45 -13.86 1.00
C ILE A 15 11.25 -15.14 1.79
N ASN A 16 10.70 -15.02 3.00
CA ASN A 16 10.31 -16.19 3.78
C ASN A 16 9.17 -16.95 3.10
N ASN A 17 9.41 -18.23 2.78
CA ASN A 17 8.43 -19.08 2.09
C ASN A 17 7.14 -19.32 2.88
N ASN A 18 7.18 -19.17 4.21
CA ASN A 18 6.02 -19.38 5.09
C ASN A 18 4.99 -18.23 5.04
N LEU A 19 5.30 -17.14 4.33
CA LEU A 19 4.37 -16.04 4.12
C LEU A 19 3.29 -16.43 3.09
N THR A 20 2.08 -15.93 3.31
CA THR A 20 0.99 -15.96 2.33
C THR A 20 1.35 -15.14 1.09
N ASN A 21 0.66 -15.37 -0.03
CA ASN A 21 0.91 -14.60 -1.25
C ASN A 21 0.69 -13.10 -1.04
N ALA A 22 -0.33 -12.73 -0.26
CA ALA A 22 -0.60 -11.33 0.08
C ALA A 22 0.53 -10.68 0.89
N GLU A 23 1.04 -11.37 1.91
CA GLU A 23 2.20 -10.90 2.69
C GLU A 23 3.45 -10.77 1.80
N LYS A 24 3.68 -11.73 0.89
CA LYS A 24 4.78 -11.67 -0.08
C LYS A 24 4.64 -10.48 -1.03
N ALA A 25 3.45 -10.24 -1.56
CA ALA A 25 3.18 -9.13 -2.47
C ALA A 25 3.45 -7.78 -1.79
N CYS A 26 2.93 -7.58 -0.58
CA CYS A 26 3.17 -6.37 0.21
C CYS A 26 4.66 -6.16 0.49
N LEU A 27 5.36 -7.21 0.95
CA LEU A 27 6.80 -7.15 1.25
C LEU A 27 7.64 -6.87 -0.01
N ILE A 28 7.31 -7.47 -1.16
CA ILE A 28 8.02 -7.19 -2.41
C ILE A 28 7.82 -5.72 -2.80
N ALA A 29 6.62 -5.18 -2.65
CA ALA A 29 6.34 -3.79 -2.95
C ALA A 29 7.14 -2.84 -2.04
N GLU A 30 7.25 -3.15 -0.75
CA GLU A 30 8.07 -2.43 0.23
C GLU A 30 9.54 -2.38 -0.20
N GLU A 31 10.15 -3.54 -0.47
CA GLU A 31 11.55 -3.65 -0.90
C GLU A 31 11.81 -2.93 -2.24
N LEU A 32 10.87 -3.02 -3.19
CA LEU A 32 10.95 -2.27 -4.44
C LEU A 32 10.80 -0.77 -4.23
N GLY A 33 9.91 -0.33 -3.34
CA GLY A 33 9.74 1.07 -2.97
C GLY A 33 11.03 1.67 -2.45
N HIS A 34 11.70 0.97 -1.54
CA HIS A 34 13.03 1.38 -1.06
C HIS A 34 14.06 1.39 -2.18
N HIS A 35 14.10 0.36 -3.03
CA HIS A 35 15.04 0.32 -4.14
C HIS A 35 14.90 1.53 -5.10
N TYR A 36 13.68 1.95 -5.40
CA TYR A 36 13.43 3.03 -6.36
C TYR A 36 13.47 4.43 -5.76
N THR A 37 13.23 4.59 -4.46
CA THR A 37 13.00 5.91 -3.86
C THR A 37 13.99 6.30 -2.77
N THR A 38 14.77 5.35 -2.25
CA THR A 38 15.74 5.58 -1.19
C THR A 38 17.17 5.56 -1.72
N VAL A 39 18.02 6.42 -1.14
CA VAL A 39 19.47 6.37 -1.32
C VAL A 39 20.15 6.46 0.05
N GLY A 40 21.19 5.65 0.27
CA GLY A 40 21.91 5.60 1.54
C GLY A 40 21.22 4.77 2.63
N ASP A 41 21.80 4.80 3.84
CA ASP A 41 21.26 4.11 5.02
C ASP A 41 20.24 5.02 5.72
N ILE A 42 19.01 4.52 5.87
CA ILE A 42 17.90 5.23 6.49
C ILE A 42 17.44 4.61 7.82
N LEU A 43 18.24 3.70 8.40
CA LEU A 43 17.89 3.02 9.66
C LEU A 43 17.78 3.98 10.85
N ASP A 44 18.50 5.11 10.83
CA ASP A 44 18.38 6.15 11.86
C ASP A 44 17.12 7.00 11.66
N GLN A 45 16.04 6.61 12.33
CA GLN A 45 14.75 7.29 12.28
C GLN A 45 14.68 8.56 13.15
N SER A 46 15.77 8.96 13.83
CA SER A 46 15.85 10.27 14.50
C SER A 46 16.01 11.42 13.49
N GLU A 47 16.57 11.13 12.32
CA GLU A 47 16.77 12.07 11.22
C GLU A 47 15.48 12.29 10.41
N VAL A 48 15.12 13.56 10.20
CA VAL A 48 13.91 13.94 9.45
C VAL A 48 13.99 13.48 7.99
N SER A 49 15.18 13.54 7.38
CA SER A 49 15.42 13.10 6.00
C SER A 49 15.10 11.62 5.82
N ASN A 50 15.54 10.79 6.76
CA ASN A 50 15.34 9.34 6.72
C ASN A 50 13.85 9.00 6.83
N ARG A 51 13.13 9.65 7.75
CA ARG A 51 11.66 9.51 7.85
C ARG A 51 10.93 9.93 6.57
N LYS A 52 11.42 10.94 5.86
CA LYS A 52 10.83 11.39 4.58
C LYS A 52 11.07 10.38 3.46
N LEU A 53 12.26 9.77 3.40
CA LEU A 53 12.57 8.72 2.43
C LEU A 53 11.72 7.49 2.68
N GLU A 54 11.62 7.05 3.93
CA GLU A 54 10.73 5.94 4.35
C GLU A 54 9.28 6.19 3.91
N LYS A 55 8.74 7.36 4.24
CA LYS A 55 7.38 7.73 3.82
C LYS A 55 7.23 7.75 2.30
N THR A 56 8.27 8.16 1.57
CA THR A 56 8.23 8.18 0.10
C THR A 56 8.19 6.76 -0.47
N ALA A 57 8.97 5.84 0.11
CA ALA A 57 8.95 4.41 -0.26
C ALA A 57 7.56 3.79 -0.02
N HIS A 58 6.97 4.00 1.16
CA HIS A 58 5.61 3.52 1.44
C HIS A 58 4.56 4.15 0.52
N ASN A 59 4.61 5.45 0.26
CA ASN A 59 3.68 6.08 -0.68
C ASN A 59 3.77 5.45 -2.08
N TRP A 60 4.98 5.13 -2.54
CA TRP A 60 5.20 4.45 -3.80
C TRP A 60 4.59 3.04 -3.78
N GLU A 61 4.76 2.30 -2.69
CA GLU A 61 4.24 0.93 -2.55
C GLU A 61 2.70 0.88 -2.63
N TYR A 62 2.01 1.84 -1.98
CA TYR A 62 0.55 1.91 -1.98
C TYR A 62 0.00 2.23 -3.36
N GLU A 63 0.60 3.19 -4.07
CA GLU A 63 0.21 3.52 -5.44
C GLU A 63 0.45 2.36 -6.42
N LYS A 64 1.42 1.48 -6.14
CA LYS A 64 1.73 0.33 -6.99
C LYS A 64 0.78 -0.83 -6.81
N LEU A 65 0.36 -1.12 -5.58
CA LEU A 65 -0.54 -2.25 -5.30
C LEU A 65 -2.02 -1.86 -5.31
N ILE A 66 -2.37 -0.62 -5.01
CA ILE A 66 -3.77 -0.19 -4.86
C ILE A 66 -3.97 1.16 -5.54
N GLY A 67 -4.44 1.17 -6.78
CA GLY A 67 -4.92 2.38 -7.43
C GLY A 67 -6.34 2.76 -6.97
N LEU A 68 -6.69 4.04 -7.11
CA LEU A 68 -8.06 4.48 -6.84
C LEU A 68 -9.11 3.77 -7.73
N ILE A 69 -8.74 3.42 -8.96
CA ILE A 69 -9.61 2.64 -9.86
C ILE A 69 -9.83 1.21 -9.35
N ASP A 70 -8.86 0.63 -8.64
CA ASP A 70 -9.00 -0.71 -8.05
C ASP A 70 -10.02 -0.71 -6.91
N LEU A 71 -10.08 0.38 -6.13
CA LEU A 71 -11.12 0.59 -5.12
C LEU A 71 -12.51 0.68 -5.77
N VAL A 72 -12.63 1.34 -6.91
CA VAL A 72 -13.89 1.38 -7.69
C VAL A 72 -14.25 0.00 -8.23
N ASN A 73 -13.28 -0.74 -8.76
CA ASN A 73 -13.50 -2.09 -9.30
C ASN A 73 -13.93 -3.07 -8.20
N ALA A 74 -13.32 -3.00 -7.02
CA ALA A 74 -13.73 -3.78 -5.86
C ALA A 74 -15.16 -3.45 -5.43
N TYR A 75 -15.53 -2.16 -5.41
CA TYR A 75 -16.90 -1.76 -5.11
C TYR A 75 -17.91 -2.36 -6.12
N LYS A 76 -17.58 -2.30 -7.41
CA LYS A 76 -18.40 -2.88 -8.50
C LYS A 76 -18.54 -4.39 -8.44
N SER A 77 -17.50 -5.10 -7.97
CA SER A 77 -17.53 -6.55 -7.79
C SER A 77 -18.33 -7.00 -6.56
N GLY A 78 -18.82 -6.05 -5.77
CA GLY A 78 -19.67 -6.34 -4.61
C GLY A 78 -18.90 -6.46 -3.30
N VAL A 79 -17.62 -6.08 -3.25
CA VAL A 79 -16.84 -5.98 -1.99
C VAL A 79 -17.48 -4.96 -1.06
N ARG A 80 -17.66 -5.30 0.21
CA ARG A 80 -18.34 -4.45 1.21
C ARG A 80 -17.58 -4.25 2.51
N ASN A 81 -16.49 -4.98 2.76
CA ASN A 81 -15.69 -4.82 3.96
C ASN A 81 -14.19 -4.93 3.66
N ARG A 82 -13.38 -4.53 4.64
CA ARG A 82 -11.91 -4.48 4.51
C ARG A 82 -11.30 -5.87 4.27
N HIS A 83 -11.84 -6.91 4.88
CA HIS A 83 -11.35 -8.28 4.70
C HIS A 83 -11.56 -8.76 3.25
N GLU A 84 -12.76 -8.55 2.70
CA GLU A 84 -13.05 -8.82 1.30
C GLU A 84 -12.20 -7.98 0.35
N LEU A 85 -11.93 -6.72 0.71
CA LEU A 85 -11.08 -5.84 -0.09
C LEU A 85 -9.63 -6.32 -0.13
N ALA A 86 -9.08 -6.70 1.03
CA ALA A 86 -7.74 -7.27 1.14
C ALA A 86 -7.63 -8.56 0.31
N TYR A 87 -8.65 -9.42 0.39
CA TYR A 87 -8.72 -10.63 -0.44
C TYR A 87 -8.81 -10.31 -1.93
N PHE A 88 -9.66 -9.37 -2.34
CA PHE A 88 -9.86 -8.97 -3.74
C PHE A 88 -8.60 -8.35 -4.36
N LEU A 89 -7.85 -7.55 -3.58
CA LEU A 89 -6.62 -6.89 -4.02
C LEU A 89 -5.36 -7.74 -3.76
N GLU A 90 -5.51 -8.92 -3.18
CA GLU A 90 -4.41 -9.83 -2.81
C GLU A 90 -3.32 -9.16 -1.93
N VAL A 91 -3.74 -8.35 -0.96
CA VAL A 91 -2.88 -7.66 0.03
C VAL A 91 -3.37 -7.93 1.45
N THR A 92 -2.63 -7.49 2.47
CA THR A 92 -3.07 -7.65 3.86
C THR A 92 -4.05 -6.55 4.28
N GLU A 93 -4.87 -6.78 5.32
CA GLU A 93 -5.77 -5.75 5.84
C GLU A 93 -5.02 -4.54 6.40
N GLU A 94 -3.86 -4.75 7.01
CA GLU A 94 -3.00 -3.67 7.48
C GLU A 94 -2.49 -2.80 6.32
N PHE A 95 -2.18 -3.43 5.19
CA PHE A 95 -1.78 -2.71 3.99
C PHE A 95 -2.93 -1.86 3.43
N ILE A 96 -4.16 -2.40 3.41
CA ILE A 96 -5.35 -1.61 3.06
C ILE A 96 -5.48 -0.39 3.97
N GLU A 97 -5.36 -0.56 5.28
CA GLU A 97 -5.50 0.54 6.24
C GLU A 97 -4.45 1.63 6.03
N SER A 98 -3.18 1.27 5.84
CA SER A 98 -2.11 2.22 5.51
C SER A 98 -2.35 2.93 4.18
N ALA A 99 -2.77 2.21 3.14
CA ALA A 99 -3.04 2.79 1.83
C ALA A 99 -4.21 3.79 1.86
N LEU A 100 -5.29 3.48 2.58
CA LEU A 100 -6.42 4.40 2.76
C LEU A 100 -5.99 5.66 3.53
N ASN A 101 -5.17 5.50 4.57
CA ASN A 101 -4.60 6.64 5.29
C ASN A 101 -3.73 7.51 4.38
N TYR A 102 -2.88 6.89 3.56
CA TYR A 102 -2.08 7.59 2.56
C TYR A 102 -2.95 8.40 1.58
N TYR A 103 -3.98 7.78 0.99
CA TYR A 103 -4.86 8.48 0.06
C TYR A 103 -5.62 9.61 0.74
N ARG A 104 -6.02 9.43 2.01
CA ARG A 104 -6.63 10.49 2.81
C ARG A 104 -5.68 11.66 3.04
N GLU A 105 -4.42 11.39 3.38
CA GLU A 105 -3.41 12.44 3.52
C GLU A 105 -3.15 13.18 2.20
N LYS A 106 -3.20 12.48 1.07
CA LYS A 106 -2.93 13.03 -0.26
C LYS A 106 -4.09 13.83 -0.86
N HIS A 107 -5.32 13.34 -0.71
CA HIS A 107 -6.51 13.87 -1.38
C HIS A 107 -7.52 14.52 -0.42
N GLY A 108 -7.37 14.36 0.89
CA GLY A 108 -8.37 14.78 1.88
C GLY A 108 -9.41 13.69 2.12
N LEU A 109 -10.69 14.07 2.29
CA LEU A 109 -11.75 13.12 2.65
C LEU A 109 -12.11 12.13 1.54
N PHE A 110 -11.96 12.55 0.28
CA PHE A 110 -12.32 11.75 -0.89
C PHE A 110 -11.48 12.15 -2.12
N ALA A 111 -11.48 11.29 -3.13
CA ALA A 111 -10.99 11.59 -4.47
C ALA A 111 -12.06 11.27 -5.52
N THR A 112 -12.11 12.06 -6.59
CA THR A 112 -12.95 11.78 -7.75
C THR A 112 -12.12 11.07 -8.81
N VAL A 113 -12.63 9.96 -9.34
CA VAL A 113 -12.03 9.20 -10.44
C VAL A 113 -13.11 8.86 -11.44
N ASP A 114 -13.03 9.44 -12.63
CA ASP A 114 -14.06 9.38 -13.66
C ASP A 114 -15.44 9.82 -13.11
N ASN A 115 -16.47 8.98 -13.21
CA ASN A 115 -17.79 9.21 -12.64
C ASN A 115 -17.94 8.63 -11.23
N TYR A 116 -16.86 8.38 -10.48
CA TYR A 116 -16.91 7.87 -9.11
C TYR A 116 -16.28 8.83 -8.10
N ILE A 117 -16.83 8.83 -6.88
CA ILE A 117 -16.24 9.44 -5.69
C ILE A 117 -15.81 8.32 -4.74
N VAL A 118 -14.53 8.28 -4.39
CA VAL A 118 -13.95 7.36 -3.41
C VAL A 118 -13.69 8.11 -2.11
N TYR A 119 -14.45 7.80 -1.06
CA TYR A 119 -14.21 8.25 0.30
C TYR A 119 -13.25 7.30 1.00
N PHE A 120 -12.32 7.83 1.78
CA PHE A 120 -11.32 7.02 2.49
C PHE A 120 -11.70 6.73 3.95
N GLU A 121 -12.54 7.57 4.56
CA GLU A 121 -12.95 7.44 5.96
C GLU A 121 -14.38 7.98 6.20
N PRO A 122 -15.38 7.11 6.44
CA PRO A 122 -15.33 5.66 6.20
C PRO A 122 -15.12 5.34 4.71
N LEU A 123 -14.51 4.20 4.40
CA LEU A 123 -14.33 3.76 3.02
C LEU A 123 -15.69 3.60 2.33
N GLY A 124 -15.87 4.29 1.20
CA GLY A 124 -17.08 4.19 0.40
C GLY A 124 -16.85 4.65 -1.04
N VAL A 125 -17.57 4.08 -1.98
CA VAL A 125 -17.53 4.48 -3.39
C VAL A 125 -18.94 4.83 -3.83
N PHE A 126 -19.09 5.97 -4.50
CA PHE A 126 -20.36 6.47 -5.03
C PHE A 126 -20.21 6.76 -6.51
N GLU A 127 -21.20 6.34 -7.30
CA GLU A 127 -21.31 6.70 -8.71
C GLU A 127 -22.06 8.03 -8.86
N ILE A 128 -21.48 8.95 -9.62
CA ILE A 128 -22.06 10.23 -10.00
C ILE A 128 -22.86 10.01 -11.29
N PHE A 129 -24.13 10.42 -11.28
CA PHE A 129 -25.05 10.37 -12.42
C PHE A 129 -24.90 11.60 -13.32
#